data_AF-A0A151CGL8-F1
#
_entry.id   AF-A0A151CGL8-F1
#
_cell.length_a   1.000
_cell.length_b   1.000
_cell.length_c   1.000
_cell.angle_alpha   90.00
_cell.angle_beta   90.00
_cell.angle_gamma   90.00
#
_symmetry.space_group_name_H-M   'P 1'
#
loop_
_entity.id
_entity.type
_entity.pdbx_description
1 polymer ?
#
loop_
_entity_poly.entity_id
_entity_poly.type
_entity_poly.pdbx_seq_one_letter_code
_entity_poly.pdbx_strand_id
1 'polypeptide(L)'
;MKRTLLAFITLAALTSSLYAYSQEDRIKDMRTMADALAEVQKGILYNNKKLVHDGIENLKKASKNIEITPKSDMDYSATFAKSQAVNIFRYANKVNLSMDEGKKHSALTNYTKVMNQCISCHNKIRKWNQ
;
A
#
# COMPACT_ATOMS: atom_id res chain seq x y z
N MET A 1 29.41 39.91 10.21
CA MET A 1 29.68 38.78 9.29
C MET A 1 29.36 37.41 9.89
N LYS A 2 29.74 37.10 11.14
CA LYS A 2 29.42 35.79 11.77
C LYS A 2 27.91 35.54 12.01
N ARG A 3 27.13 36.59 12.31
CA ARG A 3 25.67 36.48 12.55
C ARG A 3 24.84 36.31 11.27
N THR A 4 25.32 36.82 10.13
CA THR A 4 24.64 36.65 8.84
C THR A 4 24.90 35.28 8.21
N LEU A 5 26.08 34.67 8.44
CA LEU A 5 26.37 33.31 7.96
C LEU A 5 25.49 32.23 8.61
N LEU A 6 25.15 32.41 9.90
CA LEU A 6 24.28 31.49 10.65
C LEU A 6 22.84 31.48 10.14
N ALA A 7 22.34 32.60 9.60
CA ALA A 7 20.98 32.70 9.07
C ALA A 7 20.81 31.97 7.71
N PHE A 8 21.88 31.85 6.92
CA PHE A 8 21.83 31.10 5.65
C PHE A 8 21.88 29.58 5.85
N ILE A 9 22.52 29.10 6.93
CA ILE A 9 22.60 27.66 7.23
C ILE A 9 21.25 27.11 7.74
N THR A 10 20.47 27.92 8.47
CA THR A 10 19.14 27.50 8.93
C THR A 10 18.09 27.50 7.81
N LEU A 11 18.26 28.33 6.77
CA LEU A 11 17.33 28.39 5.64
C LEU A 11 17.55 27.25 4.62
N ALA A 12 18.80 26.75 4.49
CA ALA A 12 19.12 25.62 3.62
C ALA A 12 18.64 24.26 4.16
N ALA A 13 18.32 24.15 5.46
CA ALA A 13 17.79 22.92 6.04
C ALA A 13 16.29 22.71 5.78
N LEU A 14 15.55 23.74 5.35
CA LEU A 14 14.12 23.65 5.03
C LEU A 14 13.84 23.31 3.55
N THR A 15 14.87 23.22 2.71
CA THR A 15 14.73 22.92 1.27
C THR A 15 15.01 21.46 0.93
N SER A 16 15.07 20.55 1.92
CA SER A 16 14.96 19.12 1.68
C SER A 16 13.56 18.81 1.16
N SER A 17 13.40 19.05 -0.14
CA SER A 17 12.33 18.66 -1.06
C SER A 17 11.10 18.04 -0.41
N LEU A 18 10.00 18.80 -0.36
CA LEU A 18 8.67 18.21 -0.43
C LEU A 18 8.59 17.45 -1.78
N TYR A 19 9.02 16.19 -1.78
CA TYR A 19 8.80 15.31 -2.91
C TYR A 19 7.31 14.98 -2.91
N ALA A 20 6.56 15.65 -3.79
CA ALA A 20 5.15 15.40 -3.96
C ALA A 20 4.95 14.02 -4.60
N TYR A 21 4.07 13.21 -4.03
CA TYR A 21 3.76 11.88 -4.55
C TYR A 21 3.27 11.96 -6.00
N SER A 22 4.07 11.44 -6.93
CA SER A 22 3.82 11.60 -8.35
C SER A 22 2.91 10.49 -8.91
N GLN A 23 2.45 10.69 -10.13
CA GLN A 23 1.75 9.67 -10.90
C GLN A 23 2.62 8.42 -11.12
N GLU A 24 3.92 8.62 -11.33
CA GLU A 24 4.89 7.54 -11.54
C GLU A 24 5.06 6.71 -10.26
N ASP A 25 5.21 7.37 -9.10
CA ASP A 25 5.27 6.69 -7.80
C ASP A 25 4.02 5.85 -7.57
N ARG A 26 2.84 6.39 -7.91
CA ARG A 26 1.59 5.66 -7.81
C ARG A 26 1.53 4.44 -8.71
N ILE A 27 2.04 4.52 -9.94
CA ILE A 27 2.11 3.36 -10.83
C ILE A 27 3.08 2.31 -10.26
N LYS A 28 4.23 2.75 -9.76
CA LYS A 28 5.25 1.88 -9.16
C LYS A 28 4.71 1.14 -7.92
N ASP A 29 4.06 1.84 -7.01
CA ASP A 29 3.45 1.22 -5.82
C ASP A 29 2.36 0.22 -6.20
N MET A 30 1.53 0.54 -7.21
CA MET A 30 0.48 -0.37 -7.68
C MET A 30 1.05 -1.66 -8.31
N ARG A 31 2.14 -1.55 -9.06
CA ARG A 31 2.87 -2.72 -9.57
C ARG A 31 3.44 -3.55 -8.42
N THR A 32 4.07 -2.88 -7.45
CA THR A 32 4.62 -3.54 -6.26
C THR A 32 3.53 -4.29 -5.49
N MET A 33 2.33 -3.72 -5.36
CA MET A 33 1.20 -4.41 -4.74
C MET A 33 0.71 -5.62 -5.55
N ALA A 34 0.69 -5.53 -6.87
CA ALA A 34 0.32 -6.66 -7.73
C ALA A 34 1.33 -7.81 -7.61
N ASP A 35 2.63 -7.49 -7.66
CA ASP A 35 3.71 -8.46 -7.50
C ASP A 35 3.66 -9.13 -6.11
N ALA A 36 3.45 -8.33 -5.07
CA ALA A 36 3.27 -8.80 -3.71
C ALA A 36 2.05 -9.74 -3.55
N LEU A 37 0.92 -9.43 -4.19
CA LEU A 37 -0.25 -10.32 -4.19
C LEU A 37 0.01 -11.64 -4.90
N ALA A 38 0.76 -11.63 -5.99
CA ALA A 38 1.19 -12.84 -6.69
C ALA A 38 2.15 -13.67 -5.83
N GLU A 39 3.07 -13.01 -5.13
CA GLU A 39 4.00 -13.66 -4.21
C GLU A 39 3.29 -14.35 -3.05
N VAL A 40 2.32 -13.68 -2.42
CA VAL A 40 1.49 -14.27 -1.35
C VAL A 40 0.73 -15.48 -1.87
N GLN A 41 0.09 -15.39 -3.05
CA GLN A 41 -0.62 -16.52 -3.64
C GLN A 41 0.31 -17.70 -3.90
N LYS A 42 1.49 -17.43 -4.49
CA LYS A 42 2.54 -18.42 -4.74
C LYS A 42 2.99 -19.08 -3.42
N GLY A 43 3.17 -18.28 -2.37
CA GLY A 43 3.53 -18.75 -1.04
C GLY A 43 2.48 -19.67 -0.41
N ILE A 44 1.20 -19.33 -0.53
CA ILE A 44 0.09 -20.18 -0.06
C ILE A 44 0.10 -21.52 -0.82
N LEU A 45 0.20 -21.49 -2.15
CA LEU A 45 0.18 -22.68 -3.01
C LEU A 45 1.36 -23.62 -2.75
N TYR A 46 2.56 -23.07 -2.55
CA TYR A 46 3.76 -23.87 -2.24
C TYR A 46 3.97 -24.15 -0.76
N ASN A 47 3.03 -23.76 0.11
CA ASN A 47 3.17 -23.90 1.55
C ASN A 47 4.48 -23.24 2.09
N ASN A 48 4.87 -22.12 1.50
CA ASN A 48 6.09 -21.39 1.86
C ASN A 48 5.72 -20.17 2.70
N LYS A 49 5.85 -20.29 4.03
CA LYS A 49 5.53 -19.21 4.98
C LYS A 49 6.37 -17.96 4.73
N LYS A 50 7.67 -18.12 4.47
CA LYS A 50 8.57 -16.99 4.22
C LYS A 50 8.09 -16.16 3.03
N LEU A 51 7.75 -16.83 1.92
CA LEU A 51 7.24 -16.17 0.72
C LEU A 51 5.93 -15.42 0.98
N VAL A 52 5.04 -15.96 1.82
CA VAL A 52 3.83 -15.25 2.24
C VAL A 52 4.16 -14.02 3.09
N HIS A 53 5.06 -14.14 4.05
CA HIS A 53 5.46 -13.04 4.94
C HIS A 53 6.13 -11.90 4.16
N ASP A 54 7.09 -12.23 3.29
CA ASP A 54 7.80 -11.27 2.43
C ASP A 54 6.78 -10.51 1.54
N GLY A 55 5.87 -11.24 0.89
CA GLY A 55 4.84 -10.65 0.04
C GLY A 55 3.89 -9.74 0.84
N ILE A 56 3.50 -10.12 2.05
CA ILE A 56 2.65 -9.29 2.92
C ILE A 56 3.38 -8.02 3.38
N GLU A 57 4.67 -8.10 3.69
CA GLU A 57 5.46 -6.93 4.04
C GLU A 57 5.50 -5.93 2.87
N ASN A 58 5.83 -6.42 1.67
CA ASN A 58 5.87 -5.61 0.45
C ASN A 58 4.52 -4.97 0.14
N LEU A 59 3.43 -5.75 0.25
CA LEU A 59 2.07 -5.26 0.07
C LEU A 59 1.75 -4.12 1.04
N LYS A 60 2.05 -4.30 2.33
CA LYS A 60 1.77 -3.31 3.38
C LYS A 60 2.60 -2.04 3.21
N LYS A 61 3.85 -2.16 2.74
CA LYS A 61 4.73 -1.03 2.47
C LYS A 61 4.19 -0.19 1.31
N ALA A 62 3.90 -0.82 0.18
CA ALA A 62 3.37 -0.13 -0.99
C ALA A 62 1.97 0.46 -0.74
N SER A 63 1.08 -0.26 -0.04
CA SER A 63 -0.29 0.22 0.19
C SER A 63 -0.37 1.48 1.05
N LYS A 64 0.64 1.74 1.89
CA LYS A 64 0.69 2.94 2.75
C LYS A 64 1.01 4.21 1.97
N ASN A 65 1.71 4.09 0.85
CA ASN A 65 2.17 5.22 0.06
C ASN A 65 1.10 5.70 -0.93
N ILE A 66 0.03 4.94 -1.15
CA ILE A 66 -0.99 5.32 -2.13
C ILE A 66 -1.72 6.58 -1.67
N GLU A 67 -1.47 7.67 -2.37
CA GLU A 67 -2.23 8.90 -2.22
C GLU A 67 -3.18 9.13 -3.39
N ILE A 68 -4.34 9.70 -3.07
CA ILE A 68 -5.34 10.15 -4.03
C ILE A 68 -5.67 11.59 -3.68
N THR A 69 -5.47 12.49 -4.63
CA THR A 69 -5.85 13.89 -4.51
C THR A 69 -7.37 14.03 -4.69
N PRO A 70 -8.11 14.54 -3.70
CA PRO A 70 -9.52 14.87 -3.87
C PRO A 70 -9.68 15.96 -4.94
N LYS A 71 -10.72 15.85 -5.77
CA LYS A 71 -11.06 16.87 -6.79
C LYS A 71 -11.94 18.00 -6.25
N SER A 72 -12.63 17.77 -5.13
CA SER A 72 -13.50 18.72 -4.44
C SER A 72 -13.74 18.28 -2.99
N ASP A 73 -14.34 19.14 -2.16
CA ASP A 73 -14.66 18.82 -0.77
C ASP A 73 -15.67 17.66 -0.61
N MET A 74 -16.48 17.40 -1.64
CA MET A 74 -17.41 16.27 -1.69
C MET A 74 -16.78 14.99 -2.27
N ASP A 75 -15.53 15.03 -2.74
CA ASP A 75 -14.83 13.88 -3.27
C ASP A 75 -14.27 12.97 -2.16
N TYR A 76 -15.03 11.92 -1.85
CA TYR A 76 -14.65 10.93 -0.84
C TYR A 76 -13.65 9.88 -1.34
N SER A 77 -13.10 10.00 -2.54
CA SER A 77 -12.18 9.00 -3.12
C SER A 77 -10.93 8.79 -2.26
N ALA A 78 -10.37 9.85 -1.70
CA ALA A 78 -9.21 9.77 -0.82
C ALA A 78 -9.52 9.01 0.48
N THR A 79 -10.61 9.35 1.15
CA THR A 79 -11.09 8.67 2.36
C THR A 79 -11.42 7.21 2.08
N PHE A 80 -12.08 6.93 0.96
CA PHE A 80 -12.40 5.56 0.54
C PHE A 80 -11.14 4.73 0.31
N ALA A 81 -10.17 5.24 -0.45
CA ALA A 81 -8.91 4.54 -0.68
C ALA A 81 -8.11 4.30 0.61
N LYS A 82 -8.07 5.28 1.51
CA LYS A 82 -7.46 5.11 2.83
C LYS A 82 -8.12 3.98 3.63
N SER A 83 -9.45 3.90 3.59
CA SER A 83 -10.20 2.81 4.22
C SER A 83 -9.87 1.44 3.59
N GLN A 84 -9.76 1.37 2.26
CA GLN A 84 -9.31 0.14 1.59
C GLN A 84 -7.90 -0.26 2.03
N ALA A 85 -6.95 0.68 2.10
CA ALA A 85 -5.58 0.42 2.56
C ALA A 85 -5.52 -0.10 4.01
N VAL A 86 -6.33 0.46 4.91
CA VAL A 86 -6.46 -0.04 6.29
C VAL A 86 -6.99 -1.49 6.31
N ASN A 87 -7.99 -1.79 5.48
CA ASN A 87 -8.53 -3.15 5.39
C ASN A 87 -7.54 -4.14 4.76
N ILE A 88 -6.78 -3.73 3.74
CA ILE A 88 -5.68 -4.51 3.17
C ILE A 88 -4.70 -4.90 4.28
N PHE A 89 -4.25 -3.93 5.08
CA PHE A 89 -3.33 -4.19 6.19
C PHE A 89 -3.92 -5.19 7.21
N ARG A 90 -5.18 -4.99 7.59
CA ARG A 90 -5.89 -5.85 8.54
C ARG A 90 -5.99 -7.29 8.03
N TYR A 91 -6.41 -7.50 6.78
CA TYR A 91 -6.57 -8.85 6.23
C TYR A 91 -5.22 -9.50 5.90
N ALA A 92 -4.23 -8.73 5.46
CA ALA A 92 -2.87 -9.22 5.24
C ALA A 92 -2.26 -9.76 6.55
N ASN A 93 -2.42 -9.07 7.68
CA ASN A 93 -1.97 -9.60 8.98
C ASN A 93 -2.69 -10.91 9.35
N LYS A 94 -3.98 -11.06 8.99
CA LYS A 94 -4.72 -12.32 9.21
C LYS A 94 -4.24 -13.45 8.31
N VAL A 95 -3.72 -13.16 7.12
CA VAL A 95 -3.06 -14.16 6.27
C VAL A 95 -1.80 -14.69 6.98
N ASN A 96 -0.92 -13.80 7.46
CA ASN A 96 0.27 -14.19 8.24
C ASN A 96 -0.10 -15.07 9.43
N LEU A 97 -1.02 -14.62 10.28
CA LEU A 97 -1.48 -15.40 11.44
C LEU A 97 -1.98 -16.79 11.03
N SER A 98 -2.78 -16.87 9.96
CA SER A 98 -3.29 -18.15 9.47
C SER A 98 -2.18 -19.06 8.95
N MET A 99 -1.17 -18.51 8.29
CA MET A 99 -0.01 -19.27 7.82
C MET A 99 0.85 -19.76 8.97
N ASP A 100 1.06 -18.94 9.99
CA ASP A 100 1.84 -19.28 11.19
C ASP A 100 1.19 -20.44 11.93
N GLU A 101 -0.14 -20.40 12.08
CA GLU A 101 -0.97 -21.46 12.67
C GLU A 101 -1.19 -22.68 11.76
N GLY A 102 -0.67 -22.68 10.52
CA GLY A 102 -0.85 -23.78 9.56
C GLY A 102 -2.26 -23.90 8.97
N LYS A 103 -3.14 -22.92 9.18
CA LYS A 103 -4.54 -22.88 8.73
C LYS A 103 -4.66 -22.38 7.30
N LYS A 104 -4.29 -23.20 6.31
CA LYS A 104 -4.22 -22.82 4.88
C LYS A 104 -5.54 -22.30 4.30
N HIS A 105 -6.68 -22.93 4.60
CA HIS A 105 -7.98 -22.45 4.13
C HIS A 105 -8.32 -21.07 4.70
N SER A 106 -7.95 -20.81 5.95
CA SER A 106 -8.09 -19.48 6.56
C SER A 106 -7.16 -18.45 5.93
N ALA A 107 -5.92 -18.85 5.59
CA ALA A 107 -4.98 -18.00 4.87
C ALA A 107 -5.53 -17.59 3.49
N LEU A 108 -6.03 -18.55 2.71
CA LEU A 108 -6.68 -18.30 1.42
C LEU A 108 -7.90 -17.39 1.57
N THR A 109 -8.76 -17.65 2.57
CA THR A 109 -9.94 -16.82 2.83
C THR A 109 -9.58 -15.37 3.14
N ASN A 110 -8.53 -15.15 3.95
CA ASN A 110 -8.06 -13.80 4.25
C ASN A 110 -7.37 -13.15 3.04
N TYR A 111 -6.65 -13.92 2.22
CA TYR A 111 -6.06 -13.45 0.96
C TYR A 111 -7.15 -12.93 0.00
N THR A 112 -8.24 -13.67 -0.17
CA THR A 112 -9.39 -13.22 -0.99
C THR A 112 -9.99 -11.91 -0.44
N LYS A 113 -10.04 -11.74 0.90
CA LYS A 113 -10.51 -10.48 1.49
C LYS A 113 -9.60 -9.30 1.17
N VAL A 114 -8.28 -9.52 1.10
CA VAL A 114 -7.32 -8.52 0.61
C VAL A 114 -7.65 -8.17 -0.85
N MET A 115 -7.77 -9.17 -1.72
CA MET A 115 -8.08 -8.97 -3.14
C MET A 115 -9.39 -8.19 -3.35
N ASN A 116 -10.41 -8.46 -2.55
CA ASN A 116 -11.67 -7.74 -2.59
C ASN A 116 -11.51 -6.24 -2.29
N GLN A 117 -10.57 -5.83 -1.45
CA GLN A 117 -10.31 -4.40 -1.21
C GLN A 117 -9.67 -3.74 -2.44
N CYS A 118 -8.74 -4.44 -3.10
CA CYS A 118 -8.12 -3.99 -4.34
C CYS A 118 -9.18 -3.78 -5.44
N ILE A 119 -10.04 -4.77 -5.66
CA ILE A 119 -11.12 -4.71 -6.64
C ILE A 119 -12.13 -3.61 -6.30
N SER A 120 -12.49 -3.45 -5.02
CA SER A 120 -13.41 -2.38 -4.58
C SER A 120 -12.85 -0.99 -4.88
N CYS A 121 -11.56 -0.77 -4.61
CA CYS A 121 -10.84 0.45 -4.98
C CYS A 121 -10.87 0.67 -6.50
N HIS A 122 -10.57 -0.38 -7.27
CA HIS A 122 -10.53 -0.29 -8.73
C HIS A 122 -11.91 0.03 -9.32
N ASN A 123 -12.96 -0.65 -8.88
CA ASN A 123 -14.32 -0.39 -9.36
C ASN A 123 -14.78 1.05 -9.05
N LYS A 124 -14.41 1.57 -7.87
CA LYS A 124 -14.90 2.87 -7.42
C LYS A 124 -14.11 4.04 -7.99
N ILE A 125 -12.79 3.90 -8.04
CA ILE A 125 -11.85 5.01 -8.30
C ILE A 125 -11.12 4.77 -9.63
N ARG A 126 -10.56 3.57 -9.82
CA ARG A 126 -9.74 3.23 -11.00
C ARG A 126 -10.55 2.42 -12.00
N LYS A 127 -11.65 3.01 -12.47
CA LYS A 127 -12.64 2.37 -13.35
C LYS A 127 -11.95 1.59 -14.48
N TRP A 128 -12.42 0.39 -14.77
CA TRP A 128 -11.93 -0.40 -15.89
C TRP A 128 -12.30 0.28 -17.21
N ASN A 129 -11.29 0.61 -18.03
CA ASN A 129 -11.37 1.08 -19.43
C ASN A 129 -12.75 1.66 -19.85
N GLN A 130 -13.17 2.73 -19.19
CA GLN A 130 -14.29 3.58 -19.61
C GLN A 130 -13.74 4.82 -20.29
#